data_AF-A0A225W9R7-F1
#
_entry.id   AF-A0A225W9R7-F1
#
_cell.length_a   1.000
_cell.length_b   1.000
_cell.length_c   1.000
_cell.angle_alpha   90.00
_cell.angle_beta   90.00
_cell.angle_gamma   90.00
#
_symmetry.space_group_name_H-M   'P 1'
#
loop_
_entity.id
_entity.type
_entity.pdbx_description
1 polymer ?
#
loop_
_entity_poly.entity_id
_entity_poly.type
_entity_poly.pdbx_seq_one_letter_code
_entity_poly.pdbx_strand_id
1 'polypeptide(L)'
;MENYNGSACYDYLSTRELVRALPYLVIVSRPDIAHATRHLGNVISNYNHEHYAQAKRVLRYLKPSCDYGLVMDVQTHDGVRIWSYSDADYVNDPVDR
;
A
#
# COMPACT_ATOMS: atom_id res chain seq x y z
N MET A 1 -24.49 -3.11 -30.77
CA MET A 1 -23.99 -4.41 -30.31
C MET A 1 -22.49 -4.38 -30.48
N GLU A 2 -21.74 -4.65 -29.39
CA GLU A 2 -20.26 -4.83 -29.33
C GLU A 2 -19.40 -3.60 -29.72
N ASN A 3 -18.51 -2.99 -28.93
CA ASN A 3 -17.62 -3.48 -27.88
C ASN A 3 -17.15 -2.27 -27.02
N TYR A 4 -17.64 -2.11 -25.79
CA TYR A 4 -17.09 -1.13 -24.81
C TYR A 4 -16.78 -1.77 -23.45
N ASN A 5 -16.73 -3.12 -23.40
CA ASN A 5 -16.58 -3.86 -22.15
C ASN A 5 -15.15 -4.37 -21.89
N GLY A 6 -14.21 -4.20 -22.83
CA GLY A 6 -12.85 -4.74 -22.72
C GLY A 6 -11.88 -3.88 -21.91
N SER A 7 -11.93 -2.55 -22.05
CA SER A 7 -11.00 -1.66 -21.35
C SER A 7 -11.36 -1.50 -19.87
N ALA A 8 -12.64 -1.33 -19.56
CA ALA A 8 -13.11 -1.13 -18.19
C ALA A 8 -12.94 -2.38 -17.30
N CYS A 9 -13.12 -3.59 -17.87
CA CYS A 9 -12.89 -4.83 -17.12
C CYS A 9 -11.40 -5.08 -16.88
N TYR A 10 -10.53 -4.70 -17.82
CA TYR A 10 -9.07 -4.79 -17.66
C TYR A 10 -8.55 -3.80 -16.61
N ASP A 11 -9.06 -2.57 -16.62
CA ASP A 11 -8.76 -1.58 -15.59
C ASP A 11 -9.23 -2.06 -14.20
N TYR A 12 -10.41 -2.68 -14.12
CA TYR A 12 -10.90 -3.25 -12.85
C TYR A 12 -10.04 -4.42 -12.34
N LEU A 13 -9.65 -5.34 -13.24
CA LEU A 13 -8.81 -6.48 -12.91
C LEU A 13 -7.42 -6.04 -12.43
N SER A 14 -6.78 -5.13 -13.16
CA SER A 14 -5.45 -4.60 -12.81
C SER A 14 -5.48 -3.83 -11.49
N THR A 15 -6.57 -3.11 -11.21
CA THR A 15 -6.75 -2.38 -9.97
C THR A 15 -6.92 -3.29 -8.76
N ARG A 16 -7.66 -4.39 -8.91
CA ARG A 16 -7.82 -5.39 -7.85
C ARG A 16 -6.51 -6.10 -7.54
N GLU A 17 -5.75 -6.48 -8.57
CA GLU A 17 -4.43 -7.09 -8.39
C GLU A 17 -3.45 -6.14 -7.72
N LEU A 18 -3.46 -4.88 -8.14
CA LEU A 18 -2.67 -3.83 -7.52
C LEU A 18 -2.93 -3.70 -6.02
N VAL A 19 -4.19 -3.52 -5.62
CA VAL A 19 -4.54 -3.37 -4.19
C VAL A 19 -4.17 -4.62 -3.40
N ARG A 20 -4.28 -5.80 -4.00
CA ARG A 20 -3.86 -7.05 -3.37
C ARG A 20 -2.34 -7.17 -3.22
N ALA A 21 -1.56 -6.48 -4.05
CA ALA A 21 -0.10 -6.46 -3.97
C ALA A 21 0.45 -5.47 -2.94
N LEU A 22 -0.27 -4.37 -2.65
CA LEU A 22 0.18 -3.33 -1.72
C LEU A 22 0.50 -3.84 -0.29
N PRO A 23 -0.30 -4.73 0.34
CA PRO A 23 0.00 -5.27 1.67
C PRO A 23 1.34 -6.02 1.73
N TYR A 24 1.72 -6.70 0.65
CA TYR A 24 3.01 -7.39 0.59
C TYR A 24 4.17 -6.39 0.66
N LEU A 25 4.04 -5.25 -0.02
CA LEU A 25 5.07 -4.21 -0.02
C LEU A 25 5.18 -3.53 1.35
N VAL A 26 4.04 -3.31 2.02
CA VAL A 26 3.99 -2.78 3.40
C VAL A 26 4.78 -3.64 4.37
N ILE A 27 4.58 -4.95 4.32
CA ILE A 27 5.20 -5.91 5.25
C ILE A 27 6.71 -6.01 5.03
N VAL A 28 7.16 -5.96 3.78
CA VAL A 28 8.54 -6.32 3.43
C VAL A 28 9.49 -5.11 3.45
N SER A 29 9.07 -3.96 2.91
CA SER A 29 10.02 -2.86 2.67
C SER A 29 9.44 -1.46 2.79
N ARG A 30 8.11 -1.29 2.79
CA ARG A 30 7.44 0.02 2.66
C ARG A 30 6.35 0.24 3.71
N PRO A 31 6.69 0.29 5.01
CA PRO A 31 5.73 0.61 6.06
C PRO A 31 5.14 2.02 5.90
N ASP A 32 5.79 2.91 5.15
CA ASP A 32 5.33 4.27 4.85
C ASP A 32 3.99 4.32 4.08
N ILE A 33 3.64 3.27 3.34
CA ILE A 33 2.35 3.18 2.64
C ILE A 33 1.29 2.36 3.40
N ALA A 34 1.56 1.93 4.63
CA ALA A 34 0.66 1.07 5.42
C ALA A 34 -0.73 1.68 5.59
N HIS A 35 -0.78 2.97 5.93
CA HIS A 35 -2.03 3.71 6.13
C HIS A 35 -2.87 3.76 4.84
N ALA A 36 -2.26 4.17 3.73
CA ALA A 36 -2.94 4.23 2.43
C ALA A 36 -3.42 2.86 1.95
N THR A 37 -2.62 1.82 2.17
CA THR A 37 -2.93 0.43 1.81
C THR A 37 -4.13 -0.09 2.61
N ARG A 38 -4.19 0.21 3.91
CA ARG A 38 -5.31 -0.16 4.77
C ARG A 38 -6.62 0.44 4.28
N HIS A 39 -6.61 1.73 3.95
CA HIS A 39 -7.79 2.41 3.42
C HIS A 39 -8.28 1.81 2.09
N LEU A 40 -7.33 1.48 1.18
CA LEU A 40 -7.66 0.83 -0.10
C LEU A 40 -8.10 -0.63 0.05
N GLY A 41 -7.64 -1.34 1.09
CA GLY A 41 -8.00 -2.72 1.38
C GLY A 41 -9.47 -2.89 1.79
N ASN A 42 -10.04 -1.87 2.44
CA ASN A 42 -11.44 -1.88 2.89
C ASN A 42 -12.45 -1.81 1.73
N VAL A 43 -12.03 -1.37 0.54
CA VAL A 43 -12.90 -1.12 -0.63
C VAL A 43 -12.73 -2.13 -1.77
N ILE A 44 -12.09 -3.28 -1.50
CA ILE A 44 -11.85 -4.33 -2.52
C ILE A 44 -13.16 -4.89 -3.10
N SER A 45 -14.25 -4.88 -2.34
CA SER A 45 -15.56 -5.42 -2.75
C SER A 45 -16.42 -4.44 -3.55
N ASN A 46 -16.21 -3.12 -3.43
CA ASN A 46 -16.98 -2.09 -4.13
C ASN A 46 -16.06 -1.00 -4.67
N TYR A 47 -15.39 -1.31 -5.77
CA TYR A 47 -14.35 -0.46 -6.32
C TYR A 47 -14.94 0.70 -7.13
N ASN A 48 -14.78 1.93 -6.63
CA ASN A 48 -15.19 3.16 -7.31
C ASN A 48 -14.00 3.86 -8.00
N HIS A 49 -14.26 4.70 -8.99
CA HIS A 49 -13.21 5.39 -9.78
C HIS A 49 -12.29 6.29 -8.91
N GLU A 50 -12.81 6.82 -7.80
CA GLU A 50 -12.03 7.59 -6.82
C GLU A 50 -10.96 6.74 -6.12
N HIS A 51 -11.29 5.52 -5.73
CA HIS A 51 -10.35 4.58 -5.12
C HIS A 51 -9.26 4.15 -6.11
N TYR A 52 -9.59 4.05 -7.40
CA TYR A 52 -8.58 3.78 -8.43
C TYR A 52 -7.59 4.94 -8.58
N ALA A 53 -8.07 6.19 -8.49
CA ALA A 53 -7.20 7.35 -8.49
C ALA A 53 -6.25 7.37 -7.27
N GLN A 54 -6.75 6.98 -6.09
CA GLN A 54 -5.95 6.85 -4.87
C GLN A 54 -4.89 5.73 -5.00
N ALA A 55 -5.25 4.56 -5.53
CA ALA A 55 -4.31 3.47 -5.75
C ALA A 55 -3.21 3.85 -6.76
N LYS A 56 -3.56 4.57 -7.84
CA LYS A 56 -2.59 5.14 -8.78
C LYS A 56 -1.67 6.17 -8.13
N ARG A 57 -2.15 6.92 -7.13
CA ARG A 57 -1.32 7.87 -6.37
C ARG A 57 -0.27 7.12 -5.53
N VAL A 58 -0.65 6.01 -4.90
CA VAL A 58 0.30 5.12 -4.18
C VAL A 58 1.36 4.60 -5.15
N LEU A 59 0.99 4.08 -6.32
CA LEU A 59 1.96 3.65 -7.34
C LEU A 59 2.93 4.75 -7.77
N ARG A 60 2.43 5.98 -7.95
CA ARG A 60 3.25 7.12 -8.34
C ARG A 60 4.26 7.49 -7.26
N TYR A 61 3.88 7.32 -6.00
CA TYR A 61 4.77 7.54 -4.86
C TYR A 61 5.83 6.42 -4.74
N LEU A 62 5.46 5.18 -5.07
CA LEU A 62 6.39 4.04 -5.10
C LEU A 62 7.39 4.11 -6.26
N LYS A 63 6.99 4.64 -7.43
CA LYS A 63 7.81 4.61 -8.66
C LYS A 63 9.22 5.18 -8.50
N PRO A 64 9.46 6.36 -7.88
CA PRO A 64 10.82 6.88 -7.70
C PRO A 64 11.65 6.11 -6.68
N SER A 65 10.99 5.31 -5.84
CA SER A 65 11.58 4.62 -4.70
C SER A 65 11.58 3.10 -4.86
N CYS A 66 11.39 2.60 -6.10
CA CYS A 66 11.37 1.16 -6.40
C CYS A 66 12.74 0.50 -6.21
N ASP A 67 13.81 1.27 -6.38
CA ASP A 67 15.19 0.78 -6.27
C ASP A 67 15.76 0.90 -4.85
N TYR A 68 14.98 1.45 -3.91
CA TYR A 68 15.38 1.65 -2.53
C TYR A 68 14.80 0.53 -1.65
N GLY A 69 15.64 -0.04 -0.79
CA GLY A 69 15.26 -1.04 0.19
C GLY A 69 15.66 -0.64 1.60
N LEU A 70 15.06 -1.28 2.61
CA LEU A 70 15.48 -1.16 3.99
C LEU A 70 16.81 -1.89 4.18
N VAL A 71 17.87 -1.17 4.52
CA VAL A 71 19.18 -1.73 4.87
C VAL A 71 19.31 -1.77 6.38
N MET A 72 19.32 -2.97 6.95
CA MET A 72 19.56 -3.19 8.37
C MET A 72 21.03 -3.55 8.57
N ASP A 73 21.92 -2.56 8.51
CA ASP A 73 23.34 -2.76 8.79
C ASP A 73 23.56 -2.84 10.31
N VAL A 74 23.59 -4.07 10.83
CA VAL A 74 23.84 -4.34 12.24
C VAL A 74 25.28 -4.81 12.40
N GLN A 75 26.13 -3.91 12.88
CA GLN A 75 27.52 -4.22 13.23
C GLN A 75 27.53 -5.22 14.41
N THR A 76 27.99 -6.45 14.17
CA THR A 76 27.96 -7.57 15.12
C THR A 76 28.85 -7.37 16.37
N HIS A 77 29.63 -6.29 16.43
CA HIS A 77 30.79 -6.23 17.32
C HIS A 77 30.52 -5.74 18.75
N ASP A 78 29.31 -5.27 19.08
CA ASP A 78 28.89 -4.99 20.46
C ASP A 78 27.38 -5.15 20.59
N GLY A 79 26.93 -5.86 21.63
CA GLY A 79 25.56 -6.35 21.85
C GLY A 79 24.44 -5.56 21.16
N VAL A 80 23.82 -6.18 20.15
CA VAL A 80 22.69 -5.64 19.38
C VAL A 80 21.54 -5.32 20.33
N ARG A 81 21.32 -4.03 20.60
CA ARG A 81 20.22 -3.56 21.45
C ARG A 81 19.03 -3.19 20.57
N ILE A 82 18.02 -4.06 20.54
CA ILE A 82 16.77 -3.83 19.80
C ILE A 82 15.88 -2.88 20.62
N TRP A 83 15.49 -1.76 20.00
CA TRP A 83 14.46 -0.87 20.54
C TRP A 83 13.22 -0.97 19.66
N SER A 84 12.07 -1.23 20.26
CA SER A 84 10.78 -1.16 19.57
C SER A 84 10.07 0.13 19.96
N TYR A 85 9.58 0.85 18.95
CA TYR A 85 8.68 1.99 19.11
C TYR A 85 7.33 1.59 18.53
N SER A 86 6.25 1.83 19.26
CA SER A 86 4.88 1.59 18.79
C SER A 86 4.18 2.94 18.70
N ASP A 87 3.83 3.34 17.49
CA ASP A 87 2.95 4.49 17.26
C ASP A 87 1.49 4.00 17.34
N ALA A 88 0.65 4.71 18.09
CA ALA A 88 -0.73 4.34 18.39
C ALA A 88 -1.69 5.49 18.09
N ASP A 89 -1.39 6.27 17.04
CA ASP A 89 -2.24 7.34 16.53
C ASP A 89 -3.52 6.85 15.82
N TYR A 90 -3.64 5.54 15.59
CA TYR A 90 -4.78 4.90 14.93
C TYR A 90 -6.16 5.24 15.53
N VAL A 91 -6.26 5.55 16.82
CA VAL A 91 -7.54 5.82 17.51
C VAL A 91 -8.11 7.22 17.20
N ASN A 92 -7.37 8.08 16.50
CA ASN A 92 -7.78 9.47 16.24
C ASN A 92 -8.20 9.76 14.78
N ASP A 93 -8.37 8.74 13.93
CA ASP A 93 -8.92 8.94 12.58
C ASP A 93 -10.46 9.07 12.63
N PRO A 94 -11.05 10.23 12.26
CA PRO A 94 -12.49 10.42 12.23
C PRO A 94 -13.21 9.57 11.16
N VAL A 95 -12.48 8.90 10.26
CA VAL A 95 -13.04 8.02 9.23
C VAL A 95 -13.36 6.61 9.76
N ASP A 96 -12.77 6.20 10.89
CA ASP A 96 -12.93 4.86 11.48
C ASP A 96 -13.94 4.80 12.66
N ARG A 97 -14.75 5.85 12.87
CA ARG A 97 -15.71 5.93 13.98
C ARG A 97 -17.17 5.83 13.54
#